data_AF-A0A8D4UTA1-F1
#
_entry.id   AF-A0A8D4UTA1-F1
#
_cell.length_a   1.000
_cell.length_b   1.000
_cell.length_c   1.000
_cell.angle_alpha   90.00
_cell.angle_beta   90.00
_cell.angle_gamma   90.00
#
_symmetry.space_group_name_H-M   'P 1'
#
loop_
_entity.id
_entity.type
_entity.pdbx_description
1 polymer ?
#
loop_
_entity_poly.entity_id
_entity_poly.type
_entity_poly.pdbx_seq_one_letter_code
_entity_poly.pdbx_strand_id
1 'polypeptide(L)'
;MKKITLTAMAVLALGISASAANPFSDVTPNDWAYQAVVDLSEQGVVVGYPDGTFRGERNITRFEMAQIIARMLANEDQMNAEQRAMLDKLAGEYADELGNLGVRVSNLEKKVGNLSFSGNSRVRLLQYYGDKGEAVDKWDGRMQVSVKGQVNDSTYAYGRLRYDMNFKGKDKRDAYMNTLYVHHDFNGKAGLTLGRMDLFLGQTGLQYDDTFDGAMATIGSKKLAADIGYGRFIGGNLGKADTKEERAAAIARVYGKSGRLAYDAEYIQGEDKYDARIWGAGLTAGVTEDIDIFGDYYQNTDYKNDPQTWTAGLAFGHYNMKKFGTFRIAGQYISAEKGSFLNDTTYTASAAGLVEDRNDINRSRFWLASADLVLMKNVRLHGEYAFDVKTNGKAKTNYDDLATVSLNYVF
;
A
#
# COMPACT_ATOMS: atom_id res chain seq x y z
N MET A 1 38.63 -22.42 -4.54
CA MET A 1 37.17 -22.66 -4.68
C MET A 1 36.98 -23.96 -5.45
N LYS A 2 35.91 -24.71 -5.13
CA LYS A 2 35.87 -26.19 -5.23
C LYS A 2 35.69 -26.69 -6.67
N LYS A 3 36.34 -27.82 -7.00
CA LYS A 3 36.22 -28.62 -8.25
C LYS A 3 34.76 -28.88 -8.72
N ILE A 4 33.80 -28.74 -7.82
CA ILE A 4 32.35 -28.93 -8.02
C ILE A 4 31.78 -27.94 -9.08
N THR A 5 32.30 -26.71 -9.19
CA THR A 5 31.77 -25.71 -10.13
C THR A 5 32.18 -25.96 -11.60
N LEU A 6 33.37 -26.54 -11.82
CA LEU A 6 33.81 -26.97 -13.15
C LEU A 6 33.07 -28.23 -13.62
N THR A 7 32.80 -29.18 -12.72
CA THR A 7 32.00 -30.37 -13.03
C THR A 7 30.58 -29.99 -13.42
N ALA A 8 30.01 -28.97 -12.78
CA ALA A 8 28.69 -28.44 -13.10
C ALA A 8 28.61 -27.83 -14.51
N MET A 9 29.62 -27.06 -14.93
CA MET A 9 29.70 -26.54 -16.31
C MET A 9 29.90 -27.63 -17.35
N ALA A 10 30.72 -28.64 -17.03
CA ALA A 10 30.91 -29.78 -17.92
C ALA A 10 29.60 -30.54 -18.15
N VAL A 11 28.74 -30.66 -17.13
CA VAL A 11 27.40 -31.29 -17.24
C VAL A 11 26.44 -30.46 -18.09
N LEU A 12 26.53 -29.12 -18.04
CA LEU A 12 25.74 -28.22 -18.89
C LEU A 12 26.11 -28.32 -20.39
N ALA A 13 27.34 -28.74 -20.71
CA ALA A 13 27.85 -28.84 -22.08
C ALA A 13 27.48 -30.13 -22.83
N LEU A 14 27.04 -31.19 -22.13
CA LEU A 14 26.90 -32.56 -22.68
C LEU A 14 25.74 -32.79 -23.68
N GLY A 15 25.26 -31.75 -24.36
CA GLY A 15 24.01 -31.80 -25.13
C GLY A 15 24.12 -31.86 -26.66
N ILE A 16 25.26 -31.53 -27.28
CA ILE A 16 25.30 -31.33 -28.74
C ILE A 16 26.62 -31.87 -29.31
N SER A 17 26.57 -33.00 -30.01
CA SER A 17 27.73 -33.52 -30.75
C SER A 17 27.80 -32.85 -32.12
N ALA A 18 28.68 -31.85 -32.25
CA ALA A 18 29.16 -31.38 -33.55
C ALA A 18 30.70 -31.27 -33.48
N SER A 19 31.39 -31.81 -34.49
CA SER A 19 32.86 -31.82 -34.55
C SER A 19 33.39 -30.42 -34.89
N ALA A 20 33.55 -29.56 -33.88
CA ALA A 20 34.20 -28.26 -34.02
C ALA A 20 35.73 -28.38 -34.00
N ALA A 21 36.42 -27.50 -34.74
CA ALA A 21 37.86 -27.40 -34.69
C ALA A 21 38.31 -26.81 -33.34
N ASN A 22 39.17 -27.52 -32.61
CA ASN A 22 39.69 -27.05 -31.32
C ASN A 22 40.48 -25.73 -31.50
N PRO A 23 40.03 -24.61 -30.90
CA PRO A 23 40.67 -23.31 -31.06
C PRO A 23 41.84 -23.07 -30.10
N PHE A 24 42.12 -24.02 -29.18
CA PHE A 24 43.13 -23.85 -28.12
C PHE A 24 44.33 -24.77 -28.33
N SER A 25 45.53 -24.19 -28.32
CA SER A 25 46.80 -24.89 -28.56
C SER A 25 47.25 -25.78 -27.39
N ASP A 26 46.72 -25.56 -26.19
CA ASP A 26 47.07 -26.25 -24.94
C ASP A 26 45.99 -27.22 -24.45
N VAL A 27 45.00 -27.53 -25.30
CA VAL A 27 43.92 -28.50 -25.01
C VAL A 27 44.05 -29.65 -26.01
N THR A 28 44.24 -30.87 -25.53
CA THR A 28 44.54 -32.06 -26.35
C THR A 28 43.45 -33.12 -26.23
N PRO A 29 43.25 -33.99 -27.25
CA PRO A 29 42.20 -35.03 -27.21
C PRO A 29 42.29 -36.02 -26.04
N ASN A 30 43.42 -36.08 -25.34
CA ASN A 30 43.61 -36.92 -24.16
C ASN A 30 43.16 -36.23 -22.85
N ASP A 31 42.80 -34.95 -22.89
CA ASP A 31 42.35 -34.21 -21.71
C ASP A 31 40.91 -34.59 -21.36
N TRP A 32 40.67 -34.85 -20.07
CA TRP A 32 39.36 -35.27 -19.57
C TRP A 32 38.22 -34.28 -19.85
N ALA A 33 38.55 -33.00 -20.01
CA ALA A 33 37.60 -31.93 -20.30
C ALA A 33 37.59 -31.51 -21.78
N TYR A 34 38.34 -32.20 -22.66
CA TYR A 34 38.55 -31.82 -24.05
C TYR A 34 37.24 -31.48 -24.76
N GLN A 35 36.30 -32.43 -24.77
CA GLN A 35 35.03 -32.26 -25.48
C GLN A 35 34.21 -31.09 -24.93
N ALA A 36 34.08 -30.99 -23.60
CA ALA A 36 33.33 -29.92 -22.96
C ALA A 36 33.92 -28.53 -23.23
N VAL A 37 35.24 -28.40 -23.28
CA VAL A 37 35.91 -27.11 -23.55
C VAL A 37 35.72 -26.70 -25.01
N VAL A 38 35.82 -27.65 -25.94
CA VAL A 38 35.60 -27.40 -27.37
C VAL A 38 34.15 -27.00 -27.64
N ASP A 39 33.17 -27.75 -27.11
CA ASP A 39 31.74 -27.48 -27.31
C ASP A 39 31.32 -26.12 -26.70
N LEU A 40 31.79 -25.81 -25.48
CA LEU A 40 31.50 -24.52 -24.84
C LEU A 40 32.21 -23.35 -25.53
N SER A 41 33.34 -23.59 -26.18
CA SER A 41 34.01 -22.54 -26.96
C SER A 41 33.28 -22.25 -28.26
N GLU A 42 32.76 -23.27 -28.94
CA GLU A 42 31.94 -23.11 -30.15
C GLU A 42 30.67 -22.29 -29.84
N GLN A 43 30.05 -22.53 -28.70
CA GLN A 43 28.89 -21.77 -28.21
C GLN A 43 29.24 -20.34 -27.74
N GLY A 44 30.52 -19.94 -27.81
CA GLY A 44 31.00 -18.64 -27.37
C GLY A 44 30.97 -18.44 -25.85
N VAL A 45 30.68 -19.49 -25.08
CA VAL A 45 30.60 -19.44 -23.61
C VAL A 45 32.01 -19.35 -23.03
N VAL A 46 32.93 -20.17 -23.54
CA VAL A 46 34.34 -20.17 -23.15
C VAL A 46 35.17 -19.45 -24.21
N VAL A 47 35.98 -18.47 -23.78
CA VAL A 47 36.93 -17.77 -24.66
C VAL A 47 38.31 -17.85 -24.02
N GLY A 48 39.27 -18.35 -24.78
CA GLY A 48 40.66 -18.43 -24.36
C GLY A 48 41.39 -17.10 -24.41
N TYR A 49 42.69 -17.17 -24.21
CA TYR A 49 43.59 -16.04 -24.22
C TYR A 49 43.92 -15.58 -25.64
N PRO A 50 44.34 -14.30 -25.81
CA PRO A 50 44.73 -13.77 -27.11
C PRO A 50 45.89 -14.53 -27.78
N ASP A 51 46.67 -15.30 -27.01
CA ASP A 51 47.75 -16.17 -27.49
C ASP A 51 47.27 -17.55 -27.97
N GLY A 52 45.95 -17.80 -27.96
CA GLY A 52 45.37 -19.07 -28.41
C GLY A 52 45.43 -20.20 -27.39
N THR A 53 45.50 -19.89 -26.09
CA THR A 53 45.51 -20.88 -24.99
C THR A 53 44.24 -20.82 -24.13
N PHE A 54 43.81 -21.92 -23.51
CA PHE A 54 42.69 -21.99 -22.55
C PHE A 54 43.18 -21.91 -21.09
N ARG A 55 44.35 -22.50 -20.81
CA ARG A 55 45.04 -22.56 -19.51
C ARG A 55 44.20 -23.24 -18.41
N GLY A 56 43.66 -24.42 -18.71
CA GLY A 56 42.70 -25.13 -17.87
C GLY A 56 43.24 -25.68 -16.54
N GLU A 57 44.56 -25.78 -16.35
CA GLU A 57 45.15 -26.30 -15.10
C GLU A 57 45.21 -25.29 -13.95
N ARG A 58 44.91 -24.01 -14.22
CA ARG A 58 44.90 -22.96 -13.20
C ARG A 58 43.54 -22.83 -12.52
N ASN A 59 43.56 -22.36 -11.28
CA ASN A 59 42.31 -22.01 -10.59
C ASN A 59 41.63 -20.79 -11.24
N ILE A 60 40.34 -20.90 -11.50
CA ILE A 60 39.52 -19.79 -11.98
C ILE A 60 39.11 -18.85 -10.83
N THR A 61 39.00 -17.56 -11.12
CA THR A 61 38.49 -16.56 -10.19
C THR A 61 36.95 -16.52 -10.20
N ARG A 62 36.34 -15.94 -9.15
CA ARG A 62 34.87 -15.75 -9.10
C ARG A 62 34.36 -14.86 -10.24
N PHE A 63 35.16 -13.89 -10.66
CA PHE A 63 34.82 -13.00 -11.76
C PHE A 63 34.85 -13.70 -13.12
N GLU A 64 35.90 -14.48 -13.40
CA GLU A 64 35.97 -15.31 -14.61
C GLU A 64 34.82 -16.32 -14.65
N MET A 65 34.44 -16.88 -13.50
CA MET A 65 33.27 -17.75 -13.37
C MET A 65 31.96 -17.02 -13.69
N ALA A 66 31.78 -15.80 -13.16
CA ALA A 66 30.59 -14.99 -13.45
C ALA A 66 30.50 -14.60 -14.93
N GLN A 67 31.62 -14.33 -15.61
CA GLN A 67 31.64 -14.07 -17.05
C GLN A 67 31.19 -15.29 -17.86
N ILE A 68 31.56 -16.49 -17.42
CA ILE A 68 31.13 -17.74 -18.07
C ILE A 68 29.63 -17.98 -17.83
N ILE A 69 29.14 -17.80 -16.59
CA ILE A 69 27.70 -17.90 -16.25
C ILE A 69 26.88 -16.87 -17.03
N ALA A 70 27.36 -15.63 -17.15
CA ALA A 70 26.73 -14.57 -17.92
C ALA A 70 26.52 -14.94 -19.39
N ARG A 71 27.52 -15.59 -20.01
CA ARG A 71 27.43 -16.03 -21.40
C ARG A 71 26.52 -17.24 -21.57
N MET A 72 26.51 -18.15 -20.58
CA MET A 72 25.52 -19.23 -20.56
C MET A 72 24.09 -18.70 -20.44
N LEU A 73 23.85 -17.69 -19.59
CA LEU A 73 22.55 -17.02 -19.49
C LEU A 73 22.13 -16.33 -20.80
N ALA A 74 23.09 -15.82 -21.58
CA ALA A 74 22.82 -15.25 -22.89
C ALA A 74 22.43 -16.30 -23.95
N ASN A 75 22.75 -17.58 -23.71
CA ASN A 75 22.47 -18.70 -24.61
C ASN A 75 21.45 -19.69 -24.00
N GLU A 76 20.67 -19.26 -23.00
CA GLU A 76 19.71 -20.11 -22.25
C GLU A 76 18.70 -20.81 -23.17
N ASP A 77 18.34 -20.17 -24.28
CA ASP A 77 17.34 -20.68 -25.23
C ASP A 77 17.71 -22.03 -25.86
N GLN A 78 19.01 -22.35 -25.90
CA GLN A 78 19.52 -23.61 -26.46
C GLN A 78 19.62 -24.75 -25.43
N MET A 79 19.27 -24.49 -24.17
CA MET A 79 19.38 -25.44 -23.06
C MET A 79 18.05 -26.14 -22.75
N ASN A 80 18.13 -27.39 -22.29
CA ASN A 80 16.96 -28.15 -21.82
C ASN A 80 16.54 -27.74 -20.39
N ALA A 81 15.37 -28.21 -19.94
CA ALA A 81 14.78 -27.79 -18.67
C ALA A 81 15.66 -28.09 -17.43
N GLU A 82 16.41 -29.20 -17.45
CA GLU A 82 17.31 -29.58 -16.35
C GLU A 82 18.57 -28.71 -16.32
N GLN A 83 19.12 -28.39 -17.49
CA GLN A 83 20.26 -27.51 -17.66
C GLN A 83 19.92 -26.05 -17.27
N ARG A 84 18.74 -25.56 -17.64
CA ARG A 84 18.25 -24.23 -17.23
C ARG A 84 18.10 -24.13 -15.71
N ALA A 85 17.49 -25.13 -15.06
CA ALA A 85 17.34 -25.14 -13.61
C ALA A 85 18.69 -25.15 -12.86
N MET A 86 19.69 -25.82 -13.45
CA MET A 86 21.05 -25.83 -12.91
C MET A 86 21.77 -24.49 -13.14
N LEU A 87 21.63 -23.90 -14.34
CA LEU A 87 22.18 -22.58 -14.67
C LEU A 87 21.57 -21.47 -13.78
N ASP A 88 20.25 -21.50 -13.55
CA ASP A 88 19.55 -20.58 -12.65
C ASP A 88 20.09 -20.63 -11.22
N LYS A 89 20.39 -21.84 -10.73
CA LYS A 89 20.97 -22.04 -9.40
C LYS A 89 22.38 -21.44 -9.32
N LEU A 90 23.21 -21.65 -10.35
CA LEU A 90 24.56 -21.06 -10.40
C LEU A 90 24.53 -19.54 -10.56
N ALA A 91 23.64 -19.02 -11.41
CA ALA A 91 23.40 -17.58 -11.54
C ALA A 91 23.00 -16.95 -10.21
N GLY A 92 22.31 -17.71 -9.36
CA GLY A 92 22.00 -17.26 -8.02
C GLY A 92 23.21 -17.17 -7.07
N GLU A 93 24.10 -18.16 -7.08
CA GLU A 93 25.29 -18.17 -6.21
C GLU A 93 26.33 -17.08 -6.57
N TYR A 94 26.22 -16.48 -7.75
CA TYR A 94 27.14 -15.46 -8.30
C TYR A 94 26.43 -14.14 -8.64
N ALA A 95 25.30 -13.86 -8.00
CA ALA A 95 24.45 -12.71 -8.31
C ALA A 95 25.17 -11.35 -8.20
N ASP A 96 26.01 -11.17 -7.18
CA ASP A 96 26.75 -9.92 -6.96
C ASP A 96 27.80 -9.67 -8.05
N GLU A 97 28.53 -10.72 -8.45
CA GLU A 97 29.49 -10.63 -9.54
C GLU A 97 28.82 -10.43 -10.90
N LEU A 98 27.66 -11.06 -11.13
CA LEU A 98 26.87 -10.87 -12.34
C LEU A 98 26.27 -9.45 -12.42
N GLY A 99 25.81 -8.90 -11.29
CA GLY A 99 25.35 -7.51 -11.20
C GLY A 99 26.45 -6.51 -11.54
N ASN A 100 27.68 -6.75 -11.09
CA ASN A 100 28.85 -5.92 -11.44
C ASN A 100 29.26 -6.03 -12.92
N LEU A 101 28.91 -7.15 -13.57
CA LEU A 101 29.07 -7.36 -15.01
C LEU A 101 27.90 -6.78 -15.84
N GLY A 102 26.88 -6.20 -15.19
CA GLY A 102 25.69 -5.66 -15.85
C GLY A 102 24.69 -6.73 -16.31
N VAL A 103 24.81 -7.96 -15.80
CA VAL A 103 24.00 -9.12 -16.20
C VAL A 103 22.88 -9.31 -15.18
N ARG A 104 21.63 -9.30 -15.65
CA ARG A 104 20.46 -9.44 -14.79
C ARG A 104 20.12 -10.91 -14.58
N VAL A 105 20.08 -11.36 -13.33
CA VAL A 105 19.61 -12.71 -12.97
C VAL A 105 18.16 -12.63 -12.53
N SER A 106 17.26 -13.15 -13.35
CA SER A 106 15.81 -13.02 -13.20
C SER A 106 15.19 -13.93 -12.11
N ASN A 107 15.89 -15.00 -11.68
CA ASN A 107 15.27 -16.11 -10.94
C ASN A 107 15.60 -16.25 -9.44
N LEU A 108 16.34 -15.32 -8.84
CA LEU A 108 16.64 -15.36 -7.39
C LEU A 108 15.71 -14.54 -6.48
N GLU A 109 14.96 -13.58 -7.00
CA GLU A 109 14.10 -12.72 -6.17
C GLU A 109 12.63 -13.17 -6.12
N LYS A 110 12.23 -14.19 -6.91
CA LYS A 110 10.81 -14.59 -7.04
C LYS A 110 10.35 -15.79 -6.21
N LYS A 111 11.24 -16.51 -5.50
CA LYS A 111 10.84 -17.76 -4.79
C LYS A 111 11.24 -17.90 -3.32
N VAL A 112 11.96 -16.95 -2.73
CA VAL A 112 12.19 -16.91 -1.27
C VAL A 112 11.95 -15.47 -0.79
N GLY A 113 10.72 -15.20 -0.35
CA GLY A 113 10.27 -13.84 0.01
C GLY A 113 8.92 -13.45 -0.58
N ASN A 114 8.07 -14.41 -0.95
CA ASN A 114 6.72 -14.11 -1.42
C ASN A 114 5.85 -13.44 -0.34
N LEU A 115 6.28 -13.39 0.92
CA LEU A 115 5.59 -12.68 1.99
C LEU A 115 6.40 -11.47 2.44
N SER A 116 5.77 -10.29 2.47
CA SER A 116 6.28 -9.11 3.16
C SER A 116 5.38 -8.77 4.35
N PHE A 117 5.99 -8.48 5.49
CA PHE A 117 5.30 -8.08 6.71
C PHE A 117 5.43 -6.58 6.93
N SER A 118 4.38 -5.99 7.47
CA SER A 118 4.38 -4.62 7.97
C SER A 118 3.39 -4.48 9.10
N GLY A 119 3.38 -3.33 9.76
CA GLY A 119 2.38 -3.08 10.77
C GLY A 119 2.38 -1.67 11.29
N ASN A 120 1.46 -1.40 12.20
CA ASN A 120 1.45 -0.18 12.97
C ASN A 120 0.85 -0.40 14.35
N SER A 121 1.18 0.50 15.26
CA SER A 121 0.57 0.58 16.57
C SER A 121 0.23 2.02 16.91
N ARG A 122 -0.76 2.17 17.80
CA ARG A 122 -1.18 3.46 18.34
C ARG A 122 -1.51 3.32 19.80
N VAL A 123 -1.12 4.30 20.60
CA VAL A 123 -1.68 4.56 21.93
C VAL A 123 -2.29 5.95 21.91
N ARG A 124 -3.52 6.10 22.40
CA ARG A 124 -4.29 7.34 22.23
C ARG A 124 -5.13 7.68 23.44
N LEU A 125 -4.98 8.90 23.92
CA LEU A 125 -5.92 9.58 24.79
C LEU A 125 -6.90 10.35 23.90
N LEU A 126 -8.19 10.19 24.11
CA LEU A 126 -9.21 10.89 23.33
C LEU A 126 -10.41 11.29 24.18
N GLN A 127 -11.15 12.27 23.71
CA GLN A 127 -12.42 12.69 24.28
C GLN A 127 -13.56 12.45 23.32
N TYR A 128 -14.73 12.11 23.86
CA TYR A 128 -15.98 11.97 23.14
C TYR A 128 -17.13 12.58 23.95
N TYR A 129 -18.28 12.80 23.32
CA TYR A 129 -19.43 13.38 24.00
C TYR A 129 -20.18 12.38 24.88
N GLY A 130 -20.36 12.74 26.15
CA GLY A 130 -21.32 12.12 27.04
C GLY A 130 -22.76 12.53 26.71
N ASP A 131 -23.72 12.04 27.51
CA ASP A 131 -25.16 12.22 27.25
C ASP A 131 -25.62 13.68 27.30
N LYS A 132 -24.91 14.54 28.05
CA LYS A 132 -25.24 15.96 28.20
C LYS A 132 -24.32 16.86 27.37
N GLY A 133 -23.55 16.29 26.45
CA GLY A 133 -22.60 17.03 25.62
C GLY A 133 -21.28 17.37 26.31
N GLU A 134 -21.05 16.83 27.51
CA GLU A 134 -19.78 16.95 28.23
C GLU A 134 -18.67 16.12 27.59
N ALA A 135 -17.42 16.55 27.70
CA ALA A 135 -16.27 15.79 27.25
C ALA A 135 -15.97 14.63 28.22
N VAL A 136 -15.89 13.40 27.69
CA VAL A 136 -15.58 12.19 28.45
C VAL A 136 -14.28 11.56 27.92
N ASP A 137 -13.33 11.33 28.82
CA ASP A 137 -12.01 10.79 28.46
C ASP A 137 -12.01 9.26 28.26
N LYS A 138 -11.36 8.81 27.19
CA LYS A 138 -11.02 7.42 26.90
C LYS A 138 -9.54 7.26 26.60
N TRP A 139 -8.98 6.12 27.02
CA TRP A 139 -7.63 5.71 26.68
C TRP A 139 -7.67 4.38 25.95
N ASP A 140 -7.26 4.37 24.69
CA ASP A 140 -7.24 3.19 23.84
C ASP A 140 -5.89 2.93 23.20
N GLY A 141 -5.74 1.70 22.71
CA GLY A 141 -4.58 1.26 21.96
C GLY A 141 -4.99 0.42 20.76
N ARG A 142 -4.12 0.35 19.75
CA ARG A 142 -4.29 -0.48 18.56
C ARG A 142 -2.98 -1.12 18.19
N MET A 143 -3.01 -2.39 17.83
CA MET A 143 -1.92 -3.09 17.15
C MET A 143 -2.43 -3.68 15.84
N GLN A 144 -1.69 -3.52 14.76
CA GLN A 144 -1.97 -4.10 13.46
C GLN A 144 -0.73 -4.80 12.91
N VAL A 145 -0.93 -6.00 12.38
CA VAL A 145 0.09 -6.76 11.64
C VAL A 145 -0.49 -7.14 10.29
N SER A 146 0.22 -6.78 9.25
CA SER A 146 -0.17 -7.00 7.86
C SER A 146 0.81 -7.94 7.17
N VAL A 147 0.26 -8.78 6.30
CA VAL A 147 1.02 -9.69 5.45
C VAL A 147 0.57 -9.47 4.01
N LYS A 148 1.53 -9.19 3.13
CA LYS A 148 1.30 -9.18 1.68
C LYS A 148 2.00 -10.40 1.09
N GLY A 149 1.23 -11.26 0.44
CA GLY A 149 1.71 -12.45 -0.25
C GLY A 149 1.68 -12.29 -1.76
N GLN A 150 2.84 -12.23 -2.43
CA GLN A 150 2.93 -12.25 -3.89
C GLN A 150 2.63 -13.66 -4.41
N VAL A 151 1.58 -13.78 -5.24
CA VAL A 151 1.15 -15.06 -5.84
C VAL A 151 1.88 -15.28 -7.17
N ASN A 152 1.97 -14.24 -8.00
CA ASN A 152 2.74 -14.18 -9.24
C ASN A 152 3.02 -12.71 -9.58
N ASP A 153 3.66 -12.38 -10.71
CA ASP A 153 4.04 -11.00 -11.06
C ASP A 153 2.87 -9.99 -11.08
N SER A 154 1.66 -10.46 -11.38
CA SER A 154 0.45 -9.65 -11.50
C SER A 154 -0.49 -9.74 -10.30
N THR A 155 -0.27 -10.66 -9.36
CA THR A 155 -1.27 -10.99 -8.33
C THR A 155 -0.67 -11.04 -6.94
N TYR A 156 -1.32 -10.41 -5.97
CA TYR A 156 -1.00 -10.58 -4.55
C TYR A 156 -2.25 -10.71 -3.69
N ALA A 157 -2.10 -11.42 -2.57
CA ALA A 157 -3.05 -11.44 -1.47
C ALA A 157 -2.55 -10.52 -0.34
N TYR A 158 -3.46 -9.87 0.36
CA TYR A 158 -3.15 -9.01 1.51
C TYR A 158 -4.08 -9.34 2.67
N GLY A 159 -3.51 -9.52 3.86
CA GLY A 159 -4.24 -9.71 5.11
C GLY A 159 -3.74 -8.76 6.19
N ARG A 160 -4.64 -8.23 7.01
CA ARG A 160 -4.29 -7.41 8.20
C ARG A 160 -5.07 -7.89 9.42
N LEU A 161 -4.34 -8.38 10.41
CA LEU A 161 -4.86 -8.64 11.75
C LEU A 161 -4.84 -7.35 12.57
N ARG A 162 -5.90 -7.12 13.34
CA ARG A 162 -6.05 -5.96 14.22
C ARG A 162 -6.45 -6.40 15.62
N TYR A 163 -5.88 -5.73 16.61
CA TYR A 163 -6.23 -5.86 18.01
C TYR A 163 -6.43 -4.47 18.61
N ASP A 164 -7.60 -4.24 19.21
CA ASP A 164 -7.96 -2.97 19.85
C ASP A 164 -8.00 -3.14 21.37
N MET A 165 -7.33 -2.23 22.08
CA MET A 165 -7.19 -2.20 23.53
C MET A 165 -8.05 -1.09 24.12
N ASN A 166 -8.74 -1.37 25.22
CA ASN A 166 -9.37 -0.34 26.06
C ASN A 166 -8.66 -0.33 27.42
N PHE A 167 -7.86 0.70 27.69
CA PHE A 167 -7.07 0.77 28.91
C PHE A 167 -7.87 1.22 30.15
N LYS A 168 -9.06 1.80 29.95
CA LYS A 168 -9.98 2.17 31.05
C LYS A 168 -11.05 1.11 31.32
N GLY A 169 -11.31 0.23 30.36
CA GLY A 169 -12.32 -0.83 30.46
C GLY A 169 -11.78 -2.14 31.02
N LYS A 170 -12.69 -3.06 31.34
CA LYS A 170 -12.34 -4.44 31.73
C LYS A 170 -12.49 -5.44 30.58
N ASP A 171 -13.06 -5.01 29.46
CA ASP A 171 -13.36 -5.86 28.32
C ASP A 171 -12.08 -6.30 27.61
N LYS A 172 -11.94 -7.61 27.46
CA LYS A 172 -10.94 -8.21 26.57
C LYS A 172 -11.58 -8.39 25.20
N ARG A 173 -10.88 -7.95 24.16
CA ARG A 173 -11.27 -8.20 22.77
C ARG A 173 -10.34 -9.24 22.19
N ASP A 174 -10.79 -9.98 21.20
CA ASP A 174 -9.92 -10.85 20.43
C ASP A 174 -9.31 -10.09 19.25
N ALA A 175 -8.16 -10.55 18.77
CA ALA A 175 -7.65 -10.08 17.50
C ALA A 175 -8.56 -10.57 16.36
N TYR A 176 -8.82 -9.73 15.38
CA TYR A 176 -9.68 -10.05 14.24
C TYR A 176 -9.02 -9.68 12.92
N MET A 177 -9.48 -10.33 11.85
CA MET A 177 -9.09 -9.99 10.48
C MET A 177 -9.78 -8.69 10.06
N ASN A 178 -9.02 -7.59 10.03
CA ASN A 178 -9.53 -6.28 9.64
C ASN A 178 -9.58 -6.12 8.12
N THR A 179 -8.62 -6.69 7.39
CA THR A 179 -8.54 -6.58 5.92
C THR A 179 -8.15 -7.93 5.37
N LEU A 180 -8.80 -8.36 4.28
CA LEU A 180 -8.44 -9.57 3.56
C LEU A 180 -8.91 -9.43 2.11
N TYR A 181 -7.97 -9.27 1.19
CA TYR A 181 -8.29 -9.15 -0.24
C TYR A 181 -7.24 -9.77 -1.13
N VAL A 182 -7.62 -10.02 -2.38
CA VAL A 182 -6.73 -10.35 -3.48
C VAL A 182 -6.77 -9.21 -4.48
N HIS A 183 -5.60 -8.82 -4.99
CA HIS A 183 -5.46 -7.84 -6.05
C HIS A 183 -4.77 -8.46 -7.26
N HIS A 184 -5.32 -8.22 -8.44
CA HIS A 184 -4.74 -8.59 -9.72
C HIS A 184 -4.52 -7.33 -10.56
N ASP A 185 -3.29 -7.14 -11.03
CA ASP A 185 -2.85 -6.10 -11.94
C ASP A 185 -2.72 -6.70 -13.36
N PHE A 186 -3.48 -6.14 -14.31
CA PHE A 186 -3.54 -6.67 -15.67
C PHE A 186 -2.40 -6.17 -16.55
N ASN A 187 -1.96 -4.92 -16.36
CA ASN A 187 -1.00 -4.25 -17.26
C ASN A 187 -0.37 -2.98 -16.66
N GLY A 188 -0.34 -2.83 -15.34
CA GLY A 188 0.14 -1.65 -14.62
C GLY A 188 -0.77 -0.42 -14.70
N LYS A 189 -1.89 -0.51 -15.43
CA LYS A 189 -2.87 0.58 -15.59
C LYS A 189 -4.29 0.15 -15.25
N ALA A 190 -4.57 -1.15 -15.20
CA ALA A 190 -5.85 -1.69 -14.80
C ALA A 190 -5.64 -2.74 -13.73
N GLY A 191 -6.44 -2.69 -12.67
CA GLY A 191 -6.40 -3.64 -11.58
C GLY A 191 -7.79 -3.99 -11.06
N LEU A 192 -7.90 -5.17 -10.45
CA LEU A 192 -9.11 -5.64 -9.79
C LEU A 192 -8.75 -6.09 -8.37
N THR A 193 -9.48 -5.55 -7.39
CA THR A 193 -9.37 -5.93 -5.98
C THR A 193 -10.66 -6.59 -5.53
N LEU A 194 -10.56 -7.77 -4.92
CA LEU A 194 -11.69 -8.54 -4.41
C LEU A 194 -11.48 -8.86 -2.93
N GLY A 195 -12.44 -8.54 -2.08
CA GLY A 195 -12.46 -8.86 -0.65
C GLY A 195 -12.73 -7.65 0.25
N ARG A 196 -12.27 -7.71 1.49
CA ARG A 196 -12.30 -6.60 2.43
C ARG A 196 -11.05 -5.75 2.23
N MET A 197 -11.19 -4.54 1.70
CA MET A 197 -10.11 -3.61 1.39
C MET A 197 -10.26 -2.29 2.16
N ASP A 198 -9.17 -1.54 2.32
CA ASP A 198 -9.25 -0.18 2.89
C ASP A 198 -9.84 0.77 1.86
N LEU A 199 -10.74 1.66 2.28
CA LEU A 199 -11.35 2.69 1.45
C LEU A 199 -11.31 4.02 2.20
N PHE A 200 -10.65 4.99 1.58
CA PHE A 200 -10.61 6.39 2.01
C PHE A 200 -11.27 7.24 0.94
N LEU A 201 -12.21 8.10 1.34
CA LEU A 201 -12.98 8.97 0.47
C LEU A 201 -12.70 10.45 0.79
N GLY A 202 -12.50 11.24 -0.28
CA GLY A 202 -12.19 12.67 -0.20
C GLY A 202 -10.71 12.98 0.01
N GLN A 203 -10.41 14.21 0.45
CA GLN A 203 -9.07 14.68 0.81
C GLN A 203 -8.86 14.83 2.32
N THR A 204 -9.94 15.04 3.08
CA THR A 204 -9.87 15.40 4.50
C THR A 204 -10.19 14.24 5.43
N GLY A 205 -10.80 13.16 4.91
CA GLY A 205 -11.15 11.97 5.67
C GLY A 205 -12.43 12.11 6.49
N LEU A 206 -13.23 13.16 6.24
CA LEU A 206 -14.54 13.33 6.88
C LEU A 206 -15.58 12.35 6.33
N GLN A 207 -15.51 12.00 5.05
CA GLN A 207 -16.53 11.18 4.41
C GLN A 207 -16.49 9.72 4.87
N TYR A 208 -15.32 9.08 4.69
CA TYR A 208 -15.11 7.67 5.03
C TYR A 208 -13.62 7.34 5.12
N ASP A 209 -13.22 6.63 6.18
CA ASP A 209 -11.88 6.06 6.40
C ASP A 209 -11.99 4.73 7.17
N ASP A 210 -12.48 3.70 6.49
CA ASP A 210 -12.56 2.33 7.02
C ASP A 210 -12.55 1.30 5.87
N THR A 211 -12.98 0.07 6.16
CA THR A 211 -12.92 -1.05 5.24
C THR A 211 -14.18 -1.18 4.40
N PHE A 212 -14.05 -1.75 3.20
CA PHE A 212 -15.12 -1.99 2.26
C PHE A 212 -15.08 -3.45 1.80
N ASP A 213 -16.21 -4.16 1.95
CA ASP A 213 -16.36 -5.55 1.53
C ASP A 213 -16.93 -5.60 0.11
N GLY A 214 -16.09 -5.84 -0.90
CA GLY A 214 -16.60 -5.85 -2.27
C GLY A 214 -15.57 -6.15 -3.35
N ALA A 215 -15.95 -5.75 -4.56
CA ALA A 215 -15.10 -5.74 -5.73
C ALA A 215 -14.85 -4.30 -6.18
N MET A 216 -13.60 -3.97 -6.48
CA MET A 216 -13.19 -2.65 -6.95
C MET A 216 -12.27 -2.82 -8.16
N ALA A 217 -12.69 -2.29 -9.30
CA ALA A 217 -11.86 -2.18 -10.49
C ALA A 217 -11.27 -0.77 -10.57
N THR A 218 -9.97 -0.69 -10.79
CA THR A 218 -9.21 0.56 -10.90
C THR A 218 -8.61 0.66 -12.30
N ILE A 219 -8.72 1.83 -12.92
CA ILE A 219 -8.04 2.14 -14.18
C ILE A 219 -7.29 3.48 -14.02
N GLY A 220 -6.05 3.55 -14.50
CA GLY A 220 -5.26 4.77 -14.58
C GLY A 220 -3.94 4.67 -13.83
N SER A 221 -3.54 5.76 -13.21
CA SER A 221 -2.23 5.93 -12.57
C SER A 221 -2.32 6.84 -11.35
N LYS A 222 -1.22 7.02 -10.62
CA LYS A 222 -1.16 7.96 -9.48
C LYS A 222 -1.53 9.41 -9.82
N LYS A 223 -1.36 9.82 -11.09
CA LYS A 223 -1.70 11.19 -11.52
C LYS A 223 -3.18 11.40 -11.77
N LEU A 224 -3.85 10.34 -12.22
CA LEU A 224 -5.27 10.29 -12.54
C LEU A 224 -5.67 8.81 -12.61
N ALA A 225 -6.57 8.41 -11.73
CA ALA A 225 -7.16 7.09 -11.65
C ALA A 225 -8.69 7.21 -11.57
N ALA A 226 -9.37 6.17 -12.00
CA ALA A 226 -10.79 5.99 -11.84
C ALA A 226 -11.06 4.63 -11.22
N ASP A 227 -11.94 4.59 -10.23
CA ASP A 227 -12.42 3.36 -9.61
C ASP A 227 -13.91 3.18 -9.90
N ILE A 228 -14.32 1.94 -10.14
CA ILE A 228 -15.71 1.50 -10.09
C ILE A 228 -15.81 0.25 -9.23
N GLY A 229 -16.76 0.22 -8.32
CA GLY A 229 -16.91 -0.88 -7.38
C GLY A 229 -18.33 -1.10 -6.92
N TYR A 230 -18.56 -2.28 -6.38
CA TYR A 230 -19.80 -2.65 -5.70
C TYR A 230 -19.46 -3.51 -4.48
N GLY A 231 -20.14 -3.24 -3.37
CA GLY A 231 -19.83 -3.87 -2.10
C GLY A 231 -20.56 -3.21 -0.94
N ARG A 232 -20.05 -3.41 0.28
CA ARG A 232 -20.65 -2.91 1.52
C ARG A 232 -19.66 -2.11 2.34
N PHE A 233 -20.11 -0.96 2.84
CA PHE A 233 -19.38 -0.21 3.86
C PHE A 233 -19.45 -0.94 5.21
N ILE A 234 -18.36 -0.92 5.98
CA ILE A 234 -18.23 -1.68 7.23
C ILE A 234 -18.58 -0.82 8.44
N GLY A 235 -18.13 0.42 8.51
CA GLY A 235 -18.59 1.41 9.50
C GLY A 235 -19.39 2.58 8.90
N GLY A 236 -19.94 3.41 9.77
CA GLY A 236 -20.77 4.55 9.37
C GLY A 236 -22.19 4.21 8.90
N ASN A 237 -22.89 5.23 8.40
CA ASN A 237 -24.26 5.20 7.89
C ASN A 237 -24.27 5.39 6.37
N LEU A 238 -25.25 4.84 5.66
CA LEU A 238 -25.44 5.12 4.22
C LEU A 238 -26.88 5.60 4.00
N GLY A 239 -27.07 6.92 4.03
CA GLY A 239 -28.41 7.51 4.09
C GLY A 239 -29.13 7.05 5.36
N LYS A 240 -30.21 6.28 5.21
CA LYS A 240 -30.96 5.66 6.31
C LYS A 240 -30.48 4.26 6.71
N ALA A 241 -29.54 3.67 5.98
CA ALA A 241 -28.98 2.36 6.35
C ALA A 241 -27.99 2.50 7.51
N ASP A 242 -28.20 1.73 8.58
CA ASP A 242 -27.36 1.75 9.79
C ASP A 242 -26.65 0.41 10.04
N THR A 243 -27.12 -0.70 9.47
CA THR A 243 -26.43 -2.01 9.59
C THR A 243 -25.52 -2.30 8.40
N LYS A 244 -24.53 -3.18 8.58
CA LYS A 244 -23.57 -3.52 7.52
C LYS A 244 -24.28 -4.15 6.32
N GLU A 245 -25.21 -5.06 6.58
CA GLU A 245 -25.94 -5.83 5.58
C GLU A 245 -26.68 -4.92 4.60
N GLU A 246 -27.15 -3.78 5.09
CA GLU A 246 -27.93 -2.77 4.39
C GLU A 246 -27.09 -1.71 3.66
N ARG A 247 -25.83 -1.52 4.07
CA ARG A 247 -24.92 -0.53 3.49
C ARG A 247 -24.26 -0.99 2.19
N ALA A 248 -25.02 -1.71 1.35
CA ALA A 248 -24.60 -2.09 0.01
C ALA A 248 -24.66 -0.88 -0.93
N ALA A 249 -23.61 -0.67 -1.71
CA ALA A 249 -23.51 0.46 -2.62
C ALA A 249 -22.68 0.17 -3.86
N ALA A 250 -23.06 0.84 -4.95
CA ALA A 250 -22.15 1.10 -6.07
C ALA A 250 -21.34 2.36 -5.78
N ILE A 251 -20.05 2.33 -6.10
CA ILE A 251 -19.13 3.46 -5.95
C ILE A 251 -18.46 3.71 -7.30
N ALA A 252 -18.39 4.97 -7.70
CA ALA A 252 -17.54 5.42 -8.79
C ALA A 252 -16.74 6.63 -8.34
N ARG A 253 -15.45 6.70 -8.65
CA ARG A 253 -14.65 7.88 -8.36
C ARG A 253 -13.56 8.12 -9.37
N VAL A 254 -13.18 9.38 -9.52
CA VAL A 254 -12.00 9.82 -10.26
C VAL A 254 -11.13 10.62 -9.31
N TYR A 255 -9.86 10.27 -9.20
CA TYR A 255 -8.96 10.90 -8.23
C TYR A 255 -7.52 10.89 -8.74
N GLY A 256 -6.69 11.77 -8.19
CA GLY A 256 -5.29 11.81 -8.59
C GLY A 256 -4.49 12.88 -7.87
N LYS A 257 -3.17 12.83 -8.09
CA LYS A 257 -2.24 13.87 -7.63
C LYS A 257 -1.31 14.29 -8.75
N SER A 258 -1.32 15.57 -9.11
CA SER A 258 -0.43 16.17 -10.10
C SER A 258 0.27 17.39 -9.51
N GLY A 259 1.59 17.28 -9.33
CA GLY A 259 2.37 18.32 -8.66
C GLY A 259 1.89 18.58 -7.24
N ARG A 260 1.49 19.84 -6.97
CA ARG A 260 0.96 20.29 -5.68
C ARG A 260 -0.57 20.18 -5.56
N LEU A 261 -1.25 19.59 -6.54
CA LEU A 261 -2.70 19.41 -6.55
C LEU A 261 -3.05 17.94 -6.33
N ALA A 262 -3.86 17.66 -5.33
CA ALA A 262 -4.56 16.39 -5.17
C ALA A 262 -6.07 16.65 -5.22
N TYR A 263 -6.80 15.81 -5.93
CA TYR A 263 -8.21 16.03 -6.25
C TYR A 263 -8.95 14.71 -6.34
N ASP A 264 -10.25 14.77 -6.06
CA ASP A 264 -11.18 13.67 -6.26
C ASP A 264 -12.58 14.19 -6.63
N ALA A 265 -13.33 13.32 -7.32
CA ALA A 265 -14.76 13.42 -7.52
C ALA A 265 -15.35 12.03 -7.34
N GLU A 266 -16.39 11.92 -6.54
CA GLU A 266 -16.87 10.64 -6.02
C GLU A 266 -18.40 10.57 -6.11
N TYR A 267 -18.89 9.38 -6.39
CA TYR A 267 -20.31 9.05 -6.48
C TYR A 267 -20.58 7.74 -5.74
N ILE A 268 -21.60 7.74 -4.89
CA ILE A 268 -22.03 6.58 -4.10
C ILE A 268 -23.54 6.45 -4.26
N GLN A 269 -23.99 5.27 -4.68
CA GLN A 269 -25.40 4.92 -4.78
C GLN A 269 -25.68 3.69 -3.92
N GLY A 270 -26.42 3.87 -2.83
CA GLY A 270 -27.00 2.79 -2.05
C GLY A 270 -28.31 2.27 -2.65
N GLU A 271 -28.91 1.27 -2.02
CA GLU A 271 -30.26 0.79 -2.40
C GLU A 271 -31.31 1.89 -2.22
N ASP A 272 -32.28 1.97 -3.13
CA ASP A 272 -33.28 3.06 -3.22
C ASP A 272 -34.02 3.34 -1.90
N LYS A 273 -34.33 2.30 -1.11
CA LYS A 273 -35.05 2.44 0.18
C LYS A 273 -34.27 3.20 1.26
N TYR A 274 -32.96 3.39 1.09
CA TYR A 274 -32.09 4.02 2.07
C TYR A 274 -31.79 5.49 1.76
N ASP A 275 -32.33 6.05 0.68
CA ASP A 275 -32.18 7.46 0.31
C ASP A 275 -30.69 7.89 0.27
N ALA A 276 -29.86 7.11 -0.41
CA ALA A 276 -28.42 7.30 -0.44
C ALA A 276 -27.91 7.47 -1.87
N ARG A 277 -27.93 8.71 -2.37
CA ARG A 277 -27.26 9.11 -3.61
C ARG A 277 -26.36 10.28 -3.33
N ILE A 278 -25.09 9.98 -3.09
CA ILE A 278 -24.10 10.94 -2.62
C ILE A 278 -23.15 11.29 -3.76
N TRP A 279 -22.98 12.57 -3.99
CA TRP A 279 -21.92 13.13 -4.84
C TRP A 279 -20.95 13.90 -3.97
N GLY A 280 -19.66 13.84 -4.29
CA GLY A 280 -18.66 14.63 -3.62
C GLY A 280 -17.48 15.02 -4.49
N ALA A 281 -16.75 16.01 -4.02
CA ALA A 281 -15.49 16.43 -4.59
C ALA A 281 -14.57 16.98 -3.50
N GLY A 282 -13.29 16.63 -3.61
CA GLY A 282 -12.25 17.08 -2.71
C GLY A 282 -11.09 17.72 -3.46
N LEU A 283 -10.42 18.68 -2.79
CA LEU A 283 -9.21 19.32 -3.30
C LEU A 283 -8.23 19.56 -2.16
N THR A 284 -6.95 19.25 -2.40
CA THR A 284 -5.80 19.78 -1.66
C THR A 284 -4.87 20.47 -2.63
N ALA A 285 -4.59 21.75 -2.40
CA ALA A 285 -3.73 22.56 -3.24
C ALA A 285 -2.60 23.20 -2.42
N GLY A 286 -1.36 22.79 -2.73
CA GLY A 286 -0.16 23.44 -2.19
C GLY A 286 0.05 24.80 -2.84
N VAL A 287 -0.33 25.85 -2.12
CA VAL A 287 -0.17 27.26 -2.50
C VAL A 287 1.31 27.64 -2.50
N THR A 288 2.07 27.12 -1.54
CA THR A 288 3.54 27.24 -1.48
C THR A 288 4.18 25.85 -1.28
N GLU A 289 5.46 25.79 -0.91
CA GLU A 289 6.11 24.53 -0.52
C GLU A 289 5.73 24.05 0.87
N ASP A 290 5.19 24.95 1.70
CA ASP A 290 4.86 24.66 3.09
C ASP A 290 3.38 24.90 3.39
N ILE A 291 2.62 25.57 2.51
CA ILE A 291 1.23 25.96 2.77
C ILE A 291 0.31 25.27 1.78
N ASP A 292 -0.68 24.56 2.34
CA ASP A 292 -1.77 23.96 1.58
C ASP A 292 -3.11 24.58 1.99
N ILE A 293 -4.00 24.73 1.02
CA ILE A 293 -5.44 24.82 1.27
C ILE A 293 -6.07 23.48 0.92
N PHE A 294 -7.08 23.06 1.67
CA PHE A 294 -7.74 21.78 1.45
C PHE A 294 -9.20 21.81 1.88
N GLY A 295 -10.00 20.90 1.34
CA GLY A 295 -11.40 20.78 1.69
C GLY A 295 -12.12 19.72 0.87
N ASP A 296 -13.24 19.27 1.42
CA ASP A 296 -14.18 18.34 0.78
C ASP A 296 -15.58 18.94 0.76
N TYR A 297 -16.37 18.54 -0.23
CA TYR A 297 -17.81 18.79 -0.28
C TYR A 297 -18.52 17.51 -0.67
N TYR A 298 -19.60 17.18 0.04
CA TYR A 298 -20.49 16.06 -0.25
C TYR A 298 -21.94 16.50 -0.13
N GLN A 299 -22.80 15.96 -0.99
CA GLN A 299 -24.24 16.15 -0.96
C GLN A 299 -24.97 14.84 -1.20
N ASN A 300 -25.97 14.53 -0.38
CA ASN A 300 -26.88 13.42 -0.63
C ASN A 300 -28.17 13.94 -1.29
N THR A 301 -28.39 13.57 -2.54
CA THR A 301 -29.48 14.08 -3.40
C THR A 301 -30.78 13.27 -3.33
N ASP A 302 -30.78 12.11 -2.68
CA ASP A 302 -31.99 11.32 -2.46
C ASP A 302 -32.53 11.50 -1.03
N TYR A 303 -31.71 12.01 -0.10
CA TYR A 303 -32.12 12.26 1.27
C TYR A 303 -32.92 13.55 1.39
N LYS A 304 -33.85 13.58 2.34
CA LYS A 304 -34.75 14.72 2.53
C LYS A 304 -33.98 16.04 2.70
N ASN A 305 -34.32 17.01 1.83
CA ASN A 305 -33.75 18.36 1.76
C ASN A 305 -32.30 18.45 1.25
N ASP A 306 -31.83 17.42 0.56
CA ASP A 306 -30.53 17.38 -0.12
C ASP A 306 -29.34 17.80 0.78
N PRO A 307 -29.18 17.17 1.96
CA PRO A 307 -28.23 17.60 2.96
C PRO A 307 -26.80 17.57 2.44
N GLN A 308 -25.97 18.44 2.99
CA GLN A 308 -24.57 18.60 2.59
C GLN A 308 -23.60 18.59 3.77
N THR A 309 -22.42 18.05 3.53
CA THR A 309 -21.27 18.10 4.44
C THR A 309 -20.08 18.70 3.71
N TRP A 310 -19.35 19.60 4.36
CA TRP A 310 -18.14 20.17 3.79
C TRP A 310 -17.09 20.55 4.82
N THR A 311 -15.84 20.58 4.35
CA THR A 311 -14.67 21.02 5.10
C THR A 311 -13.91 22.08 4.31
N ALA A 312 -13.28 23.02 5.01
CA ALA A 312 -12.35 23.95 4.41
C ALA A 312 -11.25 24.30 5.42
N GLY A 313 -10.00 24.13 5.01
CA GLY A 313 -8.85 24.28 5.90
C GLY A 313 -7.61 24.80 5.22
N LEU A 314 -6.67 25.20 6.08
CA LEU A 314 -5.31 25.59 5.74
C LEU A 314 -4.33 24.81 6.61
N ALA A 315 -3.23 24.39 6.02
CA ALA A 315 -2.15 23.71 6.70
C ALA A 315 -0.80 24.39 6.45
N PHE A 316 0.08 24.28 7.44
CA PHE A 316 1.47 24.67 7.36
C PHE A 316 2.38 23.48 7.69
N GLY A 317 3.39 23.27 6.85
CA GLY A 317 4.34 22.18 6.93
C GLY A 317 3.82 20.85 6.36
N HIS A 318 4.75 19.94 6.10
CA HIS A 318 4.46 18.56 5.73
C HIS A 318 5.26 17.60 6.59
N TYR A 319 4.60 16.62 7.19
CA TYR A 319 5.30 15.58 7.93
C TYR A 319 5.74 14.44 7.00
N ASN A 320 6.89 13.84 7.32
CA ASN A 320 7.41 12.67 6.64
C ASN A 320 7.90 11.68 7.69
N MET A 321 7.21 10.54 7.80
CA MET A 321 7.52 9.51 8.80
C MET A 321 8.98 9.03 8.76
N LYS A 322 9.72 9.23 7.67
CA LYS A 322 11.15 8.86 7.56
C LYS A 322 12.11 9.94 8.05
N LYS A 323 11.64 11.16 8.29
CA LYS A 323 12.47 12.33 8.62
C LYS A 323 12.07 12.91 9.98
N PHE A 324 12.97 12.77 10.95
CA PHE A 324 12.86 13.38 12.27
C PHE A 324 12.61 14.89 12.18
N GLY A 325 11.76 15.42 13.05
CA GLY A 325 11.50 16.85 13.19
C GLY A 325 10.57 17.45 12.13
N THR A 326 10.14 16.66 11.13
CA THR A 326 9.12 17.12 10.18
C THR A 326 7.76 17.18 10.86
N PHE A 327 6.95 18.17 10.49
CA PHE A 327 5.67 18.44 11.14
C PHE A 327 4.63 18.95 10.15
N ARG A 328 3.36 18.90 10.55
CA ARG A 328 2.25 19.60 9.90
C ARG A 328 1.32 20.14 10.98
N ILE A 329 0.86 21.37 10.84
CA ILE A 329 -0.19 21.96 11.67
C ILE A 329 -1.30 22.42 10.73
N ALA A 330 -2.55 22.19 11.09
CA ALA A 330 -3.68 22.62 10.27
C ALA A 330 -4.84 23.12 11.12
N GLY A 331 -5.58 24.07 10.56
CA GLY A 331 -6.88 24.52 11.06
C GLY A 331 -7.92 24.36 9.96
N GLN A 332 -9.08 23.83 10.30
CA GLN A 332 -10.19 23.68 9.36
C GLN A 332 -11.54 23.95 10.00
N TYR A 333 -12.48 24.42 9.18
CA TYR A 333 -13.89 24.51 9.52
C TYR A 333 -14.63 23.30 8.94
N ILE A 334 -15.55 22.74 9.72
CA ILE A 334 -16.35 21.59 9.33
C ILE A 334 -17.83 21.94 9.54
N SER A 335 -18.66 21.64 8.54
CA SER A 335 -20.12 21.69 8.63
C SER A 335 -20.67 20.37 8.12
N ALA A 336 -21.39 19.64 8.95
CA ALA A 336 -22.01 18.38 8.61
C ALA A 336 -23.52 18.44 8.82
N GLU A 337 -24.27 17.89 7.89
CA GLU A 337 -25.71 17.68 8.01
C GLU A 337 -26.04 16.19 8.15
N LYS A 338 -27.21 15.89 8.71
CA LYS A 338 -27.65 14.50 8.86
C LYS A 338 -27.86 13.86 7.50
N GLY A 339 -27.30 12.67 7.28
CA GLY A 339 -27.50 11.88 6.06
C GLY A 339 -26.66 12.29 4.85
N SER A 340 -25.76 13.29 4.96
CA SER A 340 -24.90 13.74 3.85
C SER A 340 -23.53 13.05 3.75
N PHE A 341 -23.13 12.31 4.79
CA PHE A 341 -21.83 11.64 4.89
C PHE A 341 -21.96 10.32 5.66
N LEU A 342 -20.95 9.46 5.59
CA LEU A 342 -21.03 8.15 6.23
C LEU A 342 -20.69 8.17 7.72
N ASN A 343 -19.98 9.18 8.22
CA ASN A 343 -19.65 9.30 9.65
C ASN A 343 -18.75 8.17 10.19
N ASP A 344 -17.92 7.56 9.34
CA ASP A 344 -16.78 6.74 9.78
C ASP A 344 -15.49 7.43 9.40
N THR A 345 -15.18 8.46 10.18
CA THR A 345 -14.23 9.51 9.79
C THR A 345 -12.83 9.23 10.34
N THR A 346 -11.82 9.80 9.71
CA THR A 346 -10.44 9.75 10.23
C THR A 346 -10.27 10.53 11.55
N TYR A 347 -11.14 11.52 11.78
CA TYR A 347 -11.09 12.40 12.95
C TYR A 347 -11.47 11.66 14.23
N THR A 348 -10.70 11.90 15.28
CA THR A 348 -11.01 11.38 16.61
C THR A 348 -11.74 12.42 17.45
N ALA A 349 -11.29 13.67 17.44
CA ALA A 349 -12.02 14.79 18.02
C ALA A 349 -12.97 15.36 16.96
N SER A 350 -14.20 14.87 16.92
CA SER A 350 -15.18 15.28 15.91
C SER A 350 -16.55 15.49 16.51
N ALA A 351 -17.12 16.66 16.24
CA ALA A 351 -18.52 16.94 16.53
C ALA A 351 -19.43 16.64 15.33
N ALA A 352 -18.89 16.17 14.19
CA ALA A 352 -19.67 15.88 12.99
C ALA A 352 -20.74 14.81 13.27
N GLY A 353 -20.37 13.74 13.99
CA GLY A 353 -21.24 12.61 14.29
C GLY A 353 -22.47 12.92 15.16
N LEU A 354 -22.53 14.10 15.79
CA LEU A 354 -23.70 14.51 16.58
C LEU A 354 -25.01 14.51 15.78
N VAL A 355 -24.95 14.73 14.46
CA VAL A 355 -26.14 14.68 13.58
C VAL A 355 -26.69 13.26 13.41
N GLU A 356 -25.84 12.25 13.58
CA GLU A 356 -26.20 10.84 13.51
C GLU A 356 -26.59 10.32 14.89
N ASP A 357 -25.82 10.67 15.92
CA ASP A 357 -25.99 10.19 17.30
C ASP A 357 -27.19 10.82 18.03
N ARG A 358 -27.66 12.00 17.60
CA ARG A 358 -28.74 12.75 18.25
C ARG A 358 -29.89 13.01 17.29
N ASN A 359 -31.08 12.54 17.66
CA ASN A 359 -32.27 12.62 16.81
C ASN A 359 -32.78 14.05 16.54
N ASP A 360 -32.49 15.01 17.41
CA ASP A 360 -32.95 16.39 17.27
C ASP A 360 -31.94 17.30 16.54
N ILE A 361 -30.73 16.83 16.27
CA ILE A 361 -29.67 17.58 15.60
C ILE A 361 -29.64 17.21 14.12
N ASN A 362 -29.79 18.21 13.26
CA ASN A 362 -29.71 18.03 11.80
C ASN A 362 -28.47 18.67 11.19
N ARG A 363 -27.77 19.53 11.94
CA ARG A 363 -26.53 20.18 11.51
C ARG A 363 -25.59 20.36 12.70
N SER A 364 -24.32 20.04 12.48
CA SER A 364 -23.20 20.29 13.40
C SER A 364 -22.11 21.09 12.69
N ARG A 365 -21.55 22.09 13.37
CA ARG A 365 -20.51 22.97 12.85
C ARG A 365 -19.45 23.20 13.91
N PHE A 366 -18.18 23.14 13.54
CA PHE A 366 -17.07 23.31 14.48
C PHE A 366 -15.77 23.63 13.75
N TRP A 367 -14.78 24.10 14.51
CA TRP A 367 -13.40 24.22 14.05
C TRP A 367 -12.57 23.05 14.58
N LEU A 368 -11.63 22.56 13.77
CA LEU A 368 -10.66 21.55 14.15
C LEU A 368 -9.24 22.09 13.95
N ALA A 369 -8.47 22.14 15.03
CA ALA A 369 -7.02 22.29 14.97
C ALA A 369 -6.38 20.90 15.03
N SER A 370 -5.36 20.64 14.22
CA SER A 370 -4.61 19.38 14.22
C SER A 370 -3.11 19.62 14.08
N ALA A 371 -2.32 18.72 14.66
CA ALA A 371 -0.87 18.75 14.57
C ALA A 371 -0.28 17.34 14.48
N ASP A 372 0.69 17.17 13.58
CA ASP A 372 1.52 15.98 13.43
C ASP A 372 2.99 16.37 13.61
N LEU A 373 3.71 15.62 14.44
CA LEU A 373 5.16 15.79 14.65
C LEU A 373 5.86 14.43 14.60
N VAL A 374 6.85 14.30 13.72
CA VAL A 374 7.67 13.08 13.61
C VAL A 374 8.79 13.13 14.64
N LEU A 375 8.61 12.38 15.73
CA LEU A 375 9.53 12.32 16.86
C LEU A 375 10.78 11.48 16.59
N MET A 376 10.71 10.56 15.63
CA MET A 376 11.83 9.77 15.09
C MET A 376 11.33 9.00 13.87
N LYS A 377 12.23 8.30 13.17
CA LYS A 377 11.84 7.44 12.05
C LYS A 377 10.70 6.49 12.47
N ASN A 378 9.62 6.56 11.71
CA ASN A 378 8.38 5.83 11.86
C ASN A 378 7.57 6.10 13.14
N VAL A 379 7.92 7.10 13.95
CA VAL A 379 7.18 7.48 15.17
C VAL A 379 6.63 8.89 15.05
N ARG A 380 5.32 9.04 15.24
CA ARG A 380 4.60 10.31 15.11
C ARG A 380 3.72 10.58 16.32
N LEU A 381 3.86 11.78 16.87
CA LEU A 381 2.88 12.37 17.78
C LEU A 381 1.83 13.08 16.94
N HIS A 382 0.56 12.80 17.20
CA HIS A 382 -0.57 13.41 16.54
C HIS A 382 -1.56 13.93 17.57
N GLY A 383 -2.11 15.12 17.37
CA GLY A 383 -3.15 15.68 18.22
C GLY A 383 -4.19 16.45 17.42
N GLU A 384 -5.40 16.50 17.99
CA GLU A 384 -6.53 17.24 17.44
C GLU A 384 -7.27 17.95 18.58
N TYR A 385 -7.86 19.10 18.26
CA TYR A 385 -8.70 19.89 19.16
C TYR A 385 -9.89 20.45 18.39
N ALA A 386 -11.10 19.97 18.71
CA ALA A 386 -12.35 20.43 18.13
C ALA A 386 -13.02 21.45 19.06
N PHE A 387 -13.37 22.62 18.52
CA PHE A 387 -13.87 23.75 19.31
C PHE A 387 -14.92 24.59 18.58
N ASP A 388 -15.60 25.48 19.33
CA ASP A 388 -16.71 26.32 18.86
C ASP A 388 -17.83 25.49 18.21
N VAL A 389 -18.23 24.44 18.91
CA VAL A 389 -19.23 23.48 18.43
C VAL A 389 -20.63 24.08 18.48
N LYS A 390 -21.29 24.10 17.32
CA LYS A 390 -22.61 24.70 17.11
C LYS A 390 -23.54 23.71 16.43
N THR A 391 -24.66 23.42 17.10
CA THR A 391 -25.70 22.52 16.59
C THR A 391 -27.04 23.26 16.45
N ASN A 392 -27.95 22.74 15.63
CA ASN A 392 -29.31 23.27 15.45
C ASN A 392 -30.38 22.48 16.23
N GLY A 393 -29.97 21.73 17.25
CA GLY A 393 -30.84 20.90 18.08
C GLY A 393 -31.92 21.70 18.82
N LYS A 394 -32.98 21.00 19.25
CA LYS A 394 -34.05 21.61 20.06
C LYS A 394 -33.58 21.87 21.49
N ALA A 395 -32.67 21.04 22.00
CA ALA A 395 -32.03 21.26 23.28
C ALA A 395 -30.91 22.30 23.12
N LYS A 396 -30.86 23.30 24.02
CA LYS A 396 -29.74 24.24 24.16
C LYS A 396 -28.54 23.57 24.83
N THR A 397 -28.16 22.38 24.37
CA THR A 397 -27.01 21.66 24.91
C THR A 397 -25.75 22.43 24.55
N ASN A 398 -24.97 22.80 25.57
CA ASN A 398 -23.64 23.34 25.35
C ASN A 398 -22.69 22.16 25.24
N TYR A 399 -22.12 21.95 24.06
CA TYR A 399 -21.18 20.88 23.81
C TYR A 399 -19.78 21.36 24.18
N ASP A 400 -19.06 20.56 24.95
CA ASP A 400 -17.67 20.84 25.30
C ASP A 400 -16.77 20.74 24.06
N ASP A 401 -15.60 21.35 24.14
CA ASP A 401 -14.52 21.10 23.18
C ASP A 401 -13.98 19.67 23.38
N LEU A 402 -13.48 19.04 22.30
CA LEU A 402 -12.90 17.70 22.36
C LEU A 402 -11.42 17.74 22.00
N ALA A 403 -10.61 16.98 22.74
CA ALA A 403 -9.19 16.80 22.46
C ALA A 403 -8.81 15.33 22.24
N THR A 404 -7.78 15.10 21.44
CA THR A 404 -7.10 13.81 21.32
C THR A 404 -5.60 14.00 21.19
N VAL A 405 -4.84 13.05 21.73
CA VAL A 405 -3.40 12.93 21.52
C VAL A 405 -3.07 11.46 21.34
N SER A 406 -2.27 11.15 20.32
CA SER A 406 -1.85 9.79 20.02
C SER A 406 -0.38 9.69 19.65
N LEU A 407 0.26 8.64 20.14
CA LEU A 407 1.58 8.21 19.69
C LEU A 407 1.39 7.06 18.72
N ASN A 408 1.94 7.21 17.51
CA ASN A 408 1.77 6.28 16.41
C ASN A 408 3.14 5.74 15.98
N TYR A 409 3.23 4.43 15.78
CA TYR A 409 4.44 3.76 15.27
C TYR A 409 4.10 2.89 14.07
N VAL A 410 4.96 2.88 13.06
CA VAL A 410 4.84 2.06 11.84
C VAL A 410 6.11 1.22 11.66
N PHE A 411 6.00 -0.02 11.22
CA PHE A 411 7.17 -0.87 10.96
C PHE A 411 7.05 -1.68 9.68
#